data_AF-A0A4Y7PZJ7-F1
#
_entry.id   AF-A0A4Y7PZJ7-F1
#
_cell.length_a   1.000
_cell.length_b   1.000
_cell.length_c   1.000
_cell.angle_alpha   90.00
_cell.angle_beta   90.00
_cell.angle_gamma   90.00
#
_symmetry.space_group_name_H-M   'P 1'
#
loop_
_entity.id
_entity.type
_entity.pdbx_description
1 polymer ?
#
loop_
_entity_poly.entity_id
_entity_poly.type
_entity_poly.pdbx_seq_one_letter_code
_entity_poly.pdbx_strand_id
1 'polypeptide(L)'
;MVVSLESLPFEIVTYILRHLRACEILRFCATSRLFHDVFLSSPVLQYTVELDLTGSEDGAKSSLSIFDRLSRLKALEKNWNELNMDKMVKIPIPFHENSLRATSAGYYFMGESKRTEDTGYWGQGQSVRYLELPHCAQDQVEKDKYAWQKISFQGDVLDIRVALQEHDLFTAVTVEDGPTSDEVYLFHLQFKKISTGEDHPFAHIPKLYIRSHPRNRYPKISLDVTGSYVGVILDCEPYTSIHLFNWKSGSRISLPPRTPHWRLWTSLNFLNPDVFAVCNVHDERLEIMKIYSEEPHPAAHCIATFALPQLGPYMSLRCMNCSTSPNITYGPAGSEAGNEFGQGSNGECYPLFQQTILNVILGIGRNDLPGRSRYVSFVIRRDELLRLAGIVKEDGERRFIHPDPEVPLRWEKLRPIITKSGRYRPTICGH
;
A
#
# COMPACT_ATOMS: atom_id res chain seq x y z
N MET A 1 39.59 26.27 -26.55
CA MET A 1 38.56 27.24 -26.12
C MET A 1 37.72 26.55 -25.07
N VAL A 2 37.66 27.08 -23.85
CA VAL A 2 36.76 26.58 -22.81
C VAL A 2 35.43 27.28 -23.02
N VAL A 3 34.40 26.54 -23.42
CA VAL A 3 33.04 27.09 -23.53
C VAL A 3 32.50 27.21 -22.11
N SER A 4 32.25 28.44 -21.65
CA SER A 4 31.63 28.69 -20.36
C SER A 4 30.11 28.53 -20.46
N LEU A 5 29.50 27.86 -19.48
CA LEU A 5 28.03 27.75 -19.40
C LEU A 5 27.36 29.14 -19.28
N GLU A 6 28.06 30.12 -18.70
CA GLU A 6 27.58 31.49 -18.53
C GLU A 6 27.43 32.25 -19.86
N SER A 7 28.09 31.75 -20.93
CA SER A 7 27.98 32.31 -22.27
C SER A 7 26.79 31.79 -23.07
N LEU A 8 26.07 30.78 -22.53
CA LEU A 8 24.91 30.20 -23.21
C LEU A 8 23.66 31.06 -22.99
N PRO A 9 22.74 31.12 -23.97
CA PRO A 9 21.42 31.73 -23.78
C PRO A 9 20.64 31.08 -22.63
N PHE A 10 19.80 31.87 -21.97
CA PHE A 10 18.99 31.47 -20.82
C PHE A 10 18.15 30.22 -21.10
N GLU A 11 17.60 30.11 -22.31
CA GLU A 11 16.75 29.01 -22.76
C GLU A 11 17.52 27.69 -22.82
N ILE A 12 18.79 27.74 -23.24
CA ILE A 12 19.66 26.57 -23.33
C ILE A 12 20.06 26.11 -21.94
N VAL A 13 20.43 27.04 -21.05
CA VAL A 13 20.74 26.71 -19.65
C VAL A 13 19.51 26.11 -18.97
N THR A 14 18.33 26.71 -19.14
CA THR A 14 17.06 26.19 -18.62
C THR A 14 16.78 24.78 -19.17
N TYR A 15 16.99 24.56 -20.46
CA TYR A 15 16.79 23.26 -21.08
C TYR A 15 17.74 22.21 -20.49
N ILE A 16 19.03 22.52 -20.29
CA ILE A 16 19.99 21.61 -19.66
C ILE A 16 19.57 21.27 -18.23
N LEU A 17 19.23 22.28 -17.43
CA LEU A 17 18.89 22.09 -16.01
C LEU A 17 17.61 21.29 -15.81
N ARG A 18 16.66 21.34 -16.75
CA ARG A 18 15.40 20.58 -16.66
C ARG A 18 15.61 19.06 -16.65
N HIS A 19 16.78 18.58 -17.07
CA HIS A 19 17.14 17.16 -17.11
C HIS A 19 17.86 16.69 -15.84
N LEU A 20 18.09 17.59 -14.88
CA LEU A 20 18.70 17.28 -13.58
C LEU A 20 17.62 17.05 -12.51
N ARG A 21 17.97 16.35 -11.44
CA ARG A 21 17.09 16.20 -10.26
C ARG A 21 17.05 17.49 -9.46
N ALA A 22 16.03 17.70 -8.62
CA ALA A 22 15.90 18.95 -7.87
C ALA A 22 17.11 19.26 -7.00
N CYS A 23 17.68 18.25 -6.34
CA CYS A 23 18.88 18.43 -5.53
C CYS A 23 20.10 18.90 -6.34
N GLU A 24 20.21 18.49 -7.61
CA GLU A 24 21.28 18.89 -8.52
C GLU A 24 21.04 20.31 -9.05
N ILE A 25 19.78 20.63 -9.41
CA ILE A 25 19.38 21.99 -9.79
C ILE A 25 19.69 22.98 -8.67
N LEU A 26 19.27 22.68 -7.43
CA LEU A 26 19.50 23.56 -6.28
C LEU A 26 20.98 23.74 -5.95
N ARG A 27 21.78 22.66 -6.03
CA ARG A 27 23.25 22.74 -5.88
C ARG A 27 23.87 23.60 -6.97
N PHE A 28 23.42 23.44 -8.21
CA PHE A 28 23.89 24.25 -9.34
C PHE A 28 23.56 25.73 -9.14
N CYS A 29 22.36 26.06 -8.67
CA CYS A 29 21.96 27.42 -8.33
C CYS A 29 22.82 28.04 -7.22
N ALA A 30 23.35 27.22 -6.30
CA ALA A 30 24.24 27.70 -5.24
C ALA A 30 25.65 28.08 -5.74
N THR A 31 26.01 27.78 -7.00
CA THR A 31 27.36 28.04 -7.53
C THR A 31 27.53 29.44 -8.12
N SER A 32 26.46 30.07 -8.64
CA SER A 32 26.52 31.38 -9.29
C SER A 32 25.20 32.14 -9.15
N ARG A 33 25.29 33.47 -9.01
CA ARG A 33 24.11 34.35 -9.00
C ARG A 33 23.35 34.28 -10.31
N LEU A 34 24.05 34.16 -11.44
CA LEU A 34 23.42 34.02 -12.76
C LEU A 34 22.50 32.80 -12.80
N PHE A 35 22.96 31.64 -12.31
CA PHE A 35 22.15 30.42 -12.32
C PHE A 35 21.01 30.45 -11.30
N HIS A 36 21.22 31.08 -10.16
CA HIS A 36 20.16 31.37 -9.22
C HIS A 36 19.06 32.24 -9.86
N ASP A 37 19.44 33.29 -10.59
CA ASP A 37 18.50 34.17 -11.30
C ASP A 37 17.79 33.42 -12.45
N VAL A 38 18.49 32.49 -13.12
CA VAL A 38 17.90 31.59 -14.11
C VAL A 38 16.77 30.75 -13.50
N PHE A 39 17.03 30.13 -12.34
CA PHE A 39 16.04 29.34 -11.62
C PHE A 39 14.85 30.19 -11.17
N LEU A 40 15.08 31.35 -10.56
CA LEU A 40 14.01 32.24 -10.10
C LEU A 40 13.14 32.78 -11.25
N SER A 41 13.72 32.93 -12.44
CA SER A 41 13.03 33.45 -13.61
C SER A 41 12.38 32.35 -14.47
N SER A 42 12.59 31.06 -14.16
CA SER A 42 12.08 29.92 -14.92
C SER A 42 11.00 29.14 -14.15
N PRO A 43 9.70 29.32 -14.46
CA PRO A 43 8.63 28.51 -13.89
C PRO A 43 8.80 27.01 -14.18
N VAL A 44 9.47 26.65 -15.28
CA VAL A 44 9.75 25.25 -15.64
C VAL A 44 10.67 24.61 -14.61
N LEU A 45 11.79 25.26 -14.28
CA LEU A 45 12.74 24.72 -13.30
C LEU A 45 12.14 24.70 -11.90
N GLN A 46 11.42 25.74 -11.51
CA GLN A 46 10.70 25.76 -10.24
C GLN A 46 9.67 24.64 -10.17
N TYR A 47 8.90 24.42 -11.24
CA TYR A 47 7.92 23.34 -11.31
C TYR A 47 8.58 21.96 -11.21
N THR A 48 9.66 21.71 -11.94
CA THR A 48 10.44 20.47 -11.82
C THR A 48 10.94 20.25 -10.38
N VAL A 49 11.46 21.29 -9.74
CA VAL A 49 11.93 21.20 -8.34
C VAL A 49 10.79 20.92 -7.38
N GLU A 50 9.67 21.64 -7.49
CA GLU A 50 8.50 21.44 -6.61
C GLU A 50 7.86 20.05 -6.81
N LEU A 51 7.81 19.55 -8.05
CA LEU A 51 7.35 18.18 -8.33
C LEU A 51 8.21 17.15 -7.60
N ASP A 52 9.54 17.25 -7.71
CA ASP A 52 10.47 16.33 -7.04
C ASP A 52 10.40 16.45 -5.50
N LEU A 53 10.32 17.67 -4.96
CA LEU A 53 10.23 17.92 -3.52
C LEU A 53 8.93 17.39 -2.90
N THR A 54 7.81 17.54 -3.60
CA THR A 54 6.50 17.05 -3.14
C THR A 54 6.25 15.59 -3.50
N GLY A 55 7.12 14.98 -4.30
CA GLY A 55 6.91 13.67 -4.91
C GLY A 55 5.78 13.65 -5.95
N SER A 56 5.27 14.80 -6.37
CA SER A 56 4.20 14.87 -7.37
C SER A 56 4.71 14.52 -8.77
N GLU A 57 3.82 13.99 -9.60
CA GLU A 57 4.09 13.75 -11.02
C GLU A 57 3.45 14.84 -11.88
N ASP A 58 4.10 15.17 -13.02
CA ASP A 58 3.44 15.98 -14.04
C ASP A 58 2.37 15.11 -14.73
N GLY A 59 1.10 15.41 -14.46
CA GLY A 59 -0.01 14.65 -14.98
C GLY A 59 -0.14 14.71 -16.51
N ALA A 60 -1.06 13.90 -17.05
CA ALA A 60 -1.38 13.90 -18.48
C ALA A 60 -1.69 15.32 -19.00
N LYS A 61 -1.55 15.51 -20.33
CA LYS A 61 -1.67 16.81 -21.03
C LYS A 61 -2.80 17.69 -20.47
N SER A 62 -2.43 18.64 -19.62
CA SER A 62 -3.33 19.65 -19.10
C SER A 62 -3.25 20.92 -19.95
N SER A 63 -4.38 21.59 -20.14
CA SER A 63 -4.45 22.90 -20.80
C SER A 63 -3.84 24.03 -19.96
N LEU A 64 -3.52 23.77 -18.68
CA LEU A 64 -2.90 24.74 -17.79
C LEU A 64 -1.46 25.03 -18.19
N SER A 65 -1.09 26.30 -18.13
CA SER A 65 0.30 26.73 -18.28
C SER A 65 1.16 26.18 -17.13
N ILE A 66 2.46 26.03 -17.36
CA ILE A 66 3.40 25.58 -16.31
C ILE A 66 3.35 26.51 -15.09
N PHE A 67 3.15 27.81 -15.31
CA PHE A 67 2.99 28.79 -14.24
C PHE A 67 1.75 28.52 -13.37
N ASP A 68 0.61 28.19 -14.00
CA ASP A 68 -0.62 27.87 -13.28
C ASP A 68 -0.48 26.54 -12.52
N ARG A 69 0.18 25.54 -13.13
CA ARG A 69 0.46 24.24 -12.49
C ARG A 69 1.35 24.43 -11.26
N LEU A 70 2.42 25.20 -11.37
CA LEU A 70 3.31 25.54 -10.26
C LEU A 70 2.57 26.27 -9.14
N SER A 71 1.75 27.25 -9.49
CA SER A 71 0.96 28.02 -8.52
C SER A 71 -0.02 27.12 -7.76
N ARG A 72 -0.70 26.19 -8.46
CA ARG A 72 -1.57 25.20 -7.84
C ARG A 72 -0.80 24.24 -6.94
N LEU A 73 0.36 23.74 -7.38
CA LEU A 73 1.18 22.84 -6.59
C LEU A 73 1.64 23.48 -5.28
N LYS A 74 2.15 24.73 -5.34
CA LYS A 74 2.54 25.49 -4.15
C LYS A 74 1.36 25.77 -3.22
N ALA A 75 0.19 26.07 -3.77
CA ALA A 75 -1.02 26.28 -2.97
C ALA A 75 -1.46 24.99 -2.28
N LEU A 76 -1.42 23.85 -2.97
CA LEU A 76 -1.70 22.53 -2.39
C LEU A 76 -0.74 22.21 -1.25
N GLU A 77 0.56 22.39 -1.45
CA GLU A 77 1.57 22.14 -0.42
C GLU A 77 1.39 23.05 0.80
N LYS A 78 1.12 24.34 0.57
CA LYS A 78 0.80 25.28 1.66
C LYS A 78 -0.44 24.84 2.43
N ASN A 79 -1.53 24.52 1.73
CA ASN A 79 -2.78 24.08 2.35
C ASN A 79 -2.59 22.79 3.14
N TRP A 80 -1.80 21.85 2.63
CA TRP A 80 -1.47 20.62 3.35
C TRP A 80 -0.70 20.90 4.65
N ASN A 81 0.31 21.76 4.59
CA ASN A 81 1.11 22.16 5.76
C ASN A 81 0.28 22.93 6.81
N GLU A 82 -0.70 23.72 6.38
CA GLU A 82 -1.60 24.46 7.26
C GLU A 82 -2.84 23.63 7.68
N LEU A 83 -3.00 22.41 7.14
CA LEU A 83 -4.23 21.61 7.21
C LEU A 83 -5.49 22.40 6.79
N ASN A 84 -5.31 23.37 5.90
CA ASN A 84 -6.38 24.18 5.33
C ASN A 84 -7.06 23.41 4.19
N MET A 85 -7.98 22.53 4.55
CA MET A 85 -8.78 21.76 3.59
C MET A 85 -9.89 22.66 3.02
N ASP A 86 -9.60 23.32 1.89
CA ASP A 86 -10.49 24.31 1.25
C ASP A 86 -11.92 23.82 0.99
N LYS A 87 -12.13 22.50 0.86
CA LYS A 87 -13.43 21.89 0.57
C LYS A 87 -13.73 20.74 1.50
N MET A 88 -14.83 20.83 2.22
CA MET A 88 -15.41 19.72 2.99
C MET A 88 -16.66 19.20 2.28
N VAL A 89 -16.63 17.93 1.88
CA VAL A 89 -17.79 17.24 1.32
C VAL A 89 -18.34 16.26 2.35
N LYS A 90 -19.63 16.38 2.67
CA LYS A 90 -20.33 15.44 3.55
C LYS A 90 -21.16 14.50 2.72
N ILE A 91 -20.85 13.21 2.79
CA ILE A 91 -21.57 12.15 2.07
C ILE A 91 -22.39 11.36 3.09
N PRO A 92 -23.73 11.31 2.99
CA PRO A 92 -24.55 10.51 3.88
C PRO A 92 -24.31 9.02 3.64
N ILE A 93 -24.40 8.22 4.71
CA ILE A 93 -24.28 6.76 4.66
C ILE A 93 -25.68 6.17 4.82
N PRO A 94 -26.32 5.66 3.74
CA PRO A 94 -27.72 5.21 3.78
C PRO A 94 -27.87 3.75 4.24
N PHE A 95 -26.88 3.19 4.93
CA PHE A 95 -26.84 1.80 5.37
C PHE A 95 -26.17 1.69 6.74
N HIS A 96 -26.28 0.53 7.39
CA HIS A 96 -25.57 0.27 8.64
C HIS A 96 -24.15 -0.18 8.32
N GLU A 97 -23.15 0.56 8.80
CA GLU A 97 -21.75 0.24 8.60
C GLU A 97 -21.23 -0.76 9.65
N ASN A 98 -20.21 -1.53 9.27
CA ASN A 98 -19.38 -2.28 10.23
C ASN A 98 -17.99 -1.61 10.36
N SER A 99 -17.06 -2.27 11.05
CA SER A 99 -15.70 -1.78 11.26
C SER A 99 -14.79 -1.87 10.03
N LEU A 100 -15.22 -2.57 8.97
CA LEU A 100 -14.43 -2.75 7.75
C LEU A 100 -14.41 -1.45 6.96
N ARG A 101 -13.22 -0.86 6.82
CA ARG A 101 -12.99 0.37 6.07
C ARG A 101 -11.69 0.26 5.28
N ALA A 102 -11.70 0.72 4.04
CA ALA A 102 -10.49 0.80 3.23
C ALA A 102 -10.53 2.01 2.29
N THR A 103 -9.36 2.49 1.89
CA THR A 103 -9.19 3.51 0.85
C THR A 103 -8.16 3.02 -0.15
N SER A 104 -8.48 3.11 -1.44
CA SER A 104 -7.53 2.74 -2.49
C SER A 104 -7.90 3.41 -3.81
N ALA A 105 -6.90 3.90 -4.55
CA ALA A 105 -7.05 4.45 -5.89
C ALA A 105 -8.18 5.49 -6.05
N GLY A 106 -8.39 6.34 -5.03
CA GLY A 106 -9.46 7.35 -5.06
C GLY A 106 -10.84 6.81 -4.69
N TYR A 107 -10.97 5.56 -4.24
CA TYR A 107 -12.22 4.98 -3.76
C TYR A 107 -12.21 4.80 -2.25
N TYR A 108 -13.39 4.92 -1.65
CA TYR A 108 -13.65 4.63 -0.24
C TYR A 108 -14.58 3.44 -0.13
N PHE A 109 -14.21 2.48 0.72
CA PHE A 109 -14.90 1.21 0.92
C PHE A 109 -15.35 1.07 2.37
N MET A 110 -16.55 0.54 2.57
CA MET A 110 -17.16 0.35 3.88
C MET A 110 -17.98 -0.94 3.90
N GLY A 111 -17.75 -1.81 4.88
CA GLY A 111 -18.60 -2.99 5.04
C GLY A 111 -20.00 -2.62 5.52
N GLU A 112 -20.99 -3.30 4.98
CA GLU A 112 -22.39 -3.17 5.36
C GLU A 112 -22.70 -4.23 6.41
N SER A 113 -23.24 -3.85 7.56
CA SER A 113 -23.66 -4.76 8.62
C SER A 113 -25.08 -5.27 8.37
N LYS A 114 -25.34 -6.52 8.74
CA LYS A 114 -26.70 -7.06 8.87
C LYS A 114 -27.21 -6.79 10.28
N ARG A 115 -28.38 -6.17 10.39
CA ARG A 115 -29.11 -6.15 11.66
C ARG A 115 -29.60 -7.57 11.94
N THR A 116 -29.12 -8.19 13.01
CA THR A 116 -29.76 -9.39 13.54
C THR A 116 -30.74 -8.93 14.62
N GLU A 117 -32.03 -9.15 14.40
CA GLU A 117 -33.08 -8.74 15.35
C GLU A 117 -32.90 -9.45 16.71
N ASP A 118 -32.33 -10.65 16.68
CA ASP A 118 -32.27 -11.55 17.84
C ASP A 118 -31.11 -11.28 18.82
N THR A 119 -30.00 -10.70 18.35
CA THR A 119 -28.82 -10.52 19.22
C THR A 119 -28.60 -9.07 19.64
N GLY A 120 -29.20 -8.11 18.94
CA GLY A 120 -28.91 -6.69 19.14
C GLY A 120 -27.48 -6.28 18.74
N TYR A 121 -26.66 -7.22 18.25
CA TYR A 121 -25.31 -6.97 17.78
C TYR A 121 -25.29 -6.81 16.26
N TRP A 122 -24.52 -5.83 15.82
CA TRP A 122 -24.21 -5.61 14.40
C TRP A 122 -23.22 -6.67 13.96
N GLY A 123 -23.73 -7.68 13.25
CA GLY A 123 -22.91 -8.75 12.67
C GLY A 123 -22.10 -8.23 11.49
N GLN A 124 -21.04 -8.98 11.14
CA GLN A 124 -20.42 -8.81 9.83
C GLN A 124 -21.49 -9.06 8.76
N GLY A 125 -21.49 -8.26 7.70
CA GLY A 125 -22.39 -8.50 6.58
C GLY A 125 -21.67 -9.08 5.38
N GLN A 126 -22.48 -9.44 4.41
CA GLN A 126 -22.05 -10.13 3.19
C GLN A 126 -21.80 -9.15 2.04
N SER A 127 -21.71 -7.85 2.34
CA SER A 127 -21.55 -6.83 1.31
C SER A 127 -20.65 -5.69 1.75
N VAL A 128 -20.01 -5.09 0.75
CA VAL A 128 -19.20 -3.89 0.88
C VAL A 128 -19.79 -2.84 -0.02
N ARG A 129 -19.94 -1.63 0.54
CA ARG A 129 -20.35 -0.44 -0.16
C ARG A 129 -19.12 0.38 -0.52
N TYR A 130 -19.14 0.99 -1.68
CA TYR A 130 -18.02 1.81 -2.12
C TYR A 130 -18.48 3.02 -2.93
N LEU A 131 -17.63 4.04 -2.97
CA LEU A 131 -17.82 5.23 -3.80
C LEU A 131 -16.48 5.79 -4.25
N GLU A 132 -16.51 6.52 -5.36
CA GLU A 132 -15.39 7.33 -5.82
C GLU A 132 -15.32 8.64 -5.01
N LEU A 133 -14.15 8.95 -4.47
CA LEU A 133 -13.93 10.14 -3.67
C LEU A 133 -13.95 11.41 -4.54
N PRO A 134 -14.41 12.55 -3.97
CA PRO A 134 -14.36 13.83 -4.65
C PRO A 134 -12.96 14.20 -5.12
N HIS A 135 -12.82 14.61 -6.38
CA HIS A 135 -11.58 15.16 -6.91
C HIS A 135 -11.51 16.66 -6.60
N CYS A 136 -10.42 17.15 -6.01
CA CYS A 136 -10.27 18.57 -5.63
C CYS A 136 -10.38 19.54 -6.83
N ALA A 137 -10.05 19.07 -8.04
CA ALA A 137 -9.79 19.89 -9.22
C ALA A 137 -11.00 20.26 -10.08
N GLN A 138 -12.13 19.55 -9.95
CA GLN A 138 -13.28 19.72 -10.85
C GLN A 138 -14.62 19.61 -10.12
N ASP A 139 -15.50 20.55 -10.46
CA ASP A 139 -16.95 20.54 -10.28
C ASP A 139 -17.52 21.13 -9.00
N GLN A 140 -18.61 21.89 -9.20
CA GLN A 140 -19.63 22.08 -8.18
C GLN A 140 -20.05 20.69 -7.71
N VAL A 141 -20.07 20.49 -6.39
CA VAL A 141 -20.49 19.23 -5.78
C VAL A 141 -21.98 19.06 -6.05
N GLU A 142 -22.32 18.47 -7.19
CA GLU A 142 -23.65 17.92 -7.41
C GLU A 142 -23.82 16.80 -6.39
N LYS A 143 -24.75 16.99 -5.44
CA LYS A 143 -24.99 16.04 -4.34
C LYS A 143 -25.29 14.64 -4.86
N ASP A 144 -25.85 14.53 -6.06
CA ASP A 144 -26.26 13.27 -6.67
C ASP A 144 -25.10 12.50 -7.34
N LYS A 145 -23.92 13.10 -7.47
CA LYS A 145 -22.74 12.46 -8.09
C LYS A 145 -22.15 11.34 -7.23
N TYR A 146 -22.34 11.38 -5.91
CA TYR A 146 -21.69 10.46 -4.96
C TYR A 146 -22.65 9.36 -4.49
N ALA A 147 -23.04 8.49 -5.42
CA ALA A 147 -23.88 7.34 -5.11
C ALA A 147 -23.06 6.14 -4.61
N TRP A 148 -23.47 5.55 -3.49
CA TRP A 148 -22.87 4.32 -2.97
C TRP A 148 -23.20 3.12 -3.84
N GLN A 149 -22.17 2.47 -4.36
CA GLN A 149 -22.25 1.20 -5.07
C GLN A 149 -22.12 0.03 -4.10
N LYS A 150 -22.45 -1.20 -4.53
CA LYS A 150 -22.49 -2.40 -3.69
C LYS A 150 -21.86 -3.59 -4.38
N ILE A 151 -21.01 -4.32 -3.66
CA ILE A 151 -20.53 -5.66 -4.03
C ILE A 151 -20.97 -6.62 -2.94
N SER A 152 -21.51 -7.77 -3.34
CA SER A 152 -21.98 -8.81 -2.43
C SER A 152 -21.12 -10.08 -2.56
N PHE A 153 -20.98 -10.80 -1.45
CA PHE A 153 -20.14 -11.97 -1.31
C PHE A 153 -20.93 -13.14 -0.74
N GLN A 154 -20.39 -14.35 -0.91
CA GLN A 154 -20.88 -15.53 -0.20
C GLN A 154 -20.23 -15.60 1.19
N GLY A 155 -21.02 -15.47 2.25
CA GLY A 155 -20.50 -15.43 3.61
C GLY A 155 -20.06 -14.03 4.06
N ASP A 156 -19.73 -13.93 5.34
CA ASP A 156 -19.48 -12.65 6.01
C ASP A 156 -18.08 -12.13 5.68
N VAL A 157 -17.99 -10.85 5.33
CA VAL A 157 -16.72 -10.23 4.90
C VAL A 157 -15.91 -9.80 6.11
N LEU A 158 -14.65 -10.24 6.19
CA LEU A 158 -13.76 -9.97 7.30
C LEU A 158 -12.66 -8.95 6.98
N ASP A 159 -12.10 -9.00 5.78
CA ASP A 159 -11.09 -8.03 5.29
C ASP A 159 -11.17 -7.90 3.77
N ILE A 160 -10.71 -6.76 3.23
CA ILE A 160 -10.75 -6.45 1.79
C ILE A 160 -9.47 -5.78 1.29
N ARG A 161 -9.16 -6.08 0.03
CA ARG A 161 -8.12 -5.41 -0.74
C ARG A 161 -8.52 -5.30 -2.20
N VAL A 162 -8.04 -4.24 -2.85
CA VAL A 162 -8.42 -3.94 -4.24
C VAL A 162 -7.18 -3.68 -5.09
N ALA A 163 -7.09 -4.32 -6.25
CA ALA A 163 -6.10 -4.01 -7.28
C ALA A 163 -6.83 -3.35 -8.46
N LEU A 164 -7.45 -2.20 -8.18
CA LEU A 164 -8.38 -1.54 -9.11
C LEU A 164 -7.70 -1.16 -10.42
N GLN A 165 -6.54 -0.49 -10.36
CA GLN A 165 -5.85 -0.01 -11.57
C GLN A 165 -5.20 -1.14 -12.37
N GLU A 166 -4.74 -2.21 -11.71
CA GLU A 166 -4.07 -3.32 -12.39
C GLU A 166 -5.05 -4.26 -13.08
N HIS A 167 -6.13 -4.60 -12.36
CA HIS A 167 -6.94 -5.77 -12.68
C HIS A 167 -8.44 -5.52 -12.50
N ASP A 168 -8.90 -4.33 -12.11
CA ASP A 168 -10.31 -4.11 -11.73
C ASP A 168 -10.78 -5.14 -10.67
N LEU A 169 -9.85 -5.51 -9.79
CA LEU A 169 -10.01 -6.65 -8.88
C LEU A 169 -10.39 -6.19 -7.48
N PHE A 170 -11.46 -6.78 -6.95
CA PHE A 170 -11.84 -6.75 -5.55
C PHE A 170 -11.58 -8.11 -4.93
N THR A 171 -10.77 -8.16 -3.89
CA THR A 171 -10.50 -9.38 -3.12
C THR A 171 -11.03 -9.25 -1.71
N ALA A 172 -11.76 -10.26 -1.25
CA ALA A 172 -12.27 -10.32 0.12
C ALA A 172 -11.88 -11.63 0.79
N VAL A 173 -11.56 -11.58 2.08
CA VAL A 173 -11.60 -12.77 2.94
C VAL A 173 -13.00 -12.86 3.53
N THR A 174 -13.67 -13.99 3.29
CA THR A 174 -14.99 -14.26 3.84
C THR A 174 -15.00 -15.47 4.75
N VAL A 175 -16.02 -15.55 5.61
CA VAL A 175 -16.25 -16.68 6.50
C VAL A 175 -17.66 -17.22 6.33
N GLU A 176 -17.77 -18.54 6.37
CA GLU A 176 -19.03 -19.29 6.35
C GLU A 176 -19.03 -20.35 7.47
N ASP A 177 -20.22 -20.73 7.91
CA ASP A 177 -20.38 -21.84 8.85
C ASP A 177 -20.11 -23.19 8.15
N GLY A 178 -19.43 -24.10 8.84
CA GLY A 178 -19.08 -25.42 8.32
C GLY A 178 -20.30 -26.35 8.21
N PRO A 179 -20.27 -27.34 7.28
CA PRO A 179 -21.44 -28.17 6.97
C PRO A 179 -21.81 -29.17 8.07
N THR A 180 -20.87 -29.52 8.96
CA THR A 180 -20.99 -30.65 9.89
C THR A 180 -21.18 -30.25 11.34
N SER A 181 -20.99 -28.96 11.68
CA SER A 181 -21.24 -28.40 13.00
C SER A 181 -21.10 -26.87 12.93
N ASP A 182 -21.97 -26.13 13.64
CA ASP A 182 -21.88 -24.68 13.82
C ASP A 182 -20.61 -24.23 14.58
N GLU A 183 -19.71 -25.16 14.91
CA GLU A 183 -18.48 -24.95 15.67
C GLU A 183 -17.26 -24.64 14.79
N VAL A 184 -17.37 -24.69 13.47
CA VAL A 184 -16.22 -24.49 12.58
C VAL A 184 -16.52 -23.42 11.55
N TYR A 185 -15.64 -22.44 11.45
CA TYR A 185 -15.58 -21.45 10.39
C TYR A 185 -14.76 -21.94 9.20
N LEU A 186 -15.29 -21.72 8.00
CA LEU A 186 -14.61 -21.93 6.73
C LEU A 186 -14.19 -20.60 6.13
N PHE A 187 -12.88 -20.38 6.00
CA PHE A 187 -12.33 -19.15 5.44
C PHE A 187 -12.10 -19.31 3.94
N HIS A 188 -12.56 -18.32 3.18
CA HIS A 188 -12.43 -18.27 1.74
C HIS A 188 -11.84 -16.95 1.27
N LEU A 189 -11.09 -16.98 0.19
CA LEU A 189 -10.81 -15.82 -0.65
C LEU A 189 -11.87 -15.75 -1.74
N GLN A 190 -12.45 -14.57 -1.95
CA GLN A 190 -13.35 -14.30 -3.08
C GLN A 190 -12.81 -13.17 -3.95
N PHE A 191 -12.89 -13.37 -5.26
CA PHE A 191 -12.38 -12.46 -6.27
C PHE A 191 -13.55 -11.94 -7.12
N LYS A 192 -13.87 -10.66 -6.98
CA LYS A 192 -14.92 -9.97 -7.75
C LYS A 192 -14.30 -8.92 -8.67
N LYS A 193 -14.95 -8.63 -9.79
CA LYS A 193 -14.63 -7.47 -10.63
C LYS A 193 -15.37 -6.25 -10.07
N ILE A 194 -14.66 -5.14 -9.79
CA ILE A 194 -15.28 -3.99 -9.11
C ILE A 194 -16.36 -3.37 -9.98
N SER A 195 -16.03 -3.10 -11.25
CA SER A 195 -16.94 -2.43 -12.18
C SER A 195 -18.26 -3.16 -12.43
N THR A 196 -18.30 -4.50 -12.29
CA THR A 196 -19.51 -5.29 -12.53
C THR A 196 -20.13 -5.86 -11.25
N GLY A 197 -19.34 -6.02 -10.18
CA GLY A 197 -19.73 -6.73 -8.96
C GLY A 197 -19.78 -8.27 -9.11
N GLU A 198 -19.50 -8.80 -10.30
CA GLU A 198 -19.53 -10.22 -10.61
C GLU A 198 -18.22 -10.92 -10.28
N ASP A 199 -18.19 -12.26 -10.34
CA ASP A 199 -16.95 -13.03 -10.22
C ASP A 199 -15.90 -12.57 -11.24
N HIS A 200 -14.65 -12.46 -10.78
CA HIS A 200 -13.59 -11.94 -11.63
C HIS A 200 -13.25 -12.92 -12.76
N PRO A 201 -13.29 -12.53 -14.05
CA PRO A 201 -13.19 -13.46 -15.18
C PRO A 201 -11.83 -14.18 -15.28
N PHE A 202 -10.77 -13.57 -14.76
CA PHE A 202 -9.43 -14.19 -14.70
C PHE A 202 -9.19 -15.10 -13.50
N ALA A 203 -10.11 -15.19 -12.54
CA ALA A 203 -9.99 -16.11 -11.42
C ALA A 203 -10.56 -17.47 -11.84
N HIS A 204 -9.71 -18.46 -12.09
CA HIS A 204 -10.16 -19.82 -12.41
C HIS A 204 -11.00 -20.43 -11.27
N ILE A 205 -10.69 -20.03 -10.03
CA ILE A 205 -11.43 -20.40 -8.83
C ILE A 205 -11.89 -19.11 -8.14
N PRO A 206 -13.10 -18.58 -8.45
CA PRO A 206 -13.57 -17.30 -7.91
C PRO A 206 -13.71 -17.28 -6.39
N LYS A 207 -13.97 -18.45 -5.78
CA LYS A 207 -14.05 -18.66 -4.34
C LYS A 207 -13.08 -19.75 -3.92
N LEU A 208 -11.94 -19.35 -3.37
CA LEU A 208 -10.82 -20.21 -3.04
C LEU A 208 -10.76 -20.51 -1.54
N TYR A 209 -10.80 -21.78 -1.17
CA TYR A 209 -10.71 -22.21 0.23
C TYR A 209 -9.32 -21.97 0.82
N ILE A 210 -9.26 -21.33 2.00
CA ILE A 210 -8.01 -21.05 2.70
C ILE A 210 -7.74 -22.13 3.75
N ARG A 211 -8.67 -22.27 4.71
CA ARG A 211 -8.62 -23.22 5.83
C ARG A 211 -9.93 -23.21 6.61
N SER A 212 -10.08 -24.18 7.51
CA SER A 212 -11.07 -24.18 8.57
C SER A 212 -10.46 -23.76 9.91
N HIS A 213 -11.29 -23.25 10.81
CA HIS A 213 -10.92 -22.91 12.19
C HIS A 213 -12.10 -23.07 13.15
N PRO A 214 -11.91 -23.51 14.40
CA PRO A 214 -12.97 -23.50 15.40
C PRO A 214 -13.56 -22.09 15.61
N ARG A 215 -14.86 -22.01 15.92
CA ARG A 215 -15.64 -20.76 16.09
C ARG A 215 -15.32 -19.98 17.37
N ASN A 216 -14.34 -20.42 18.14
CA ASN A 216 -14.07 -19.85 19.45
C ASN A 216 -13.57 -18.39 19.41
N ARG A 217 -12.95 -17.93 18.31
CA ARG A 217 -12.53 -16.52 18.10
C ARG A 217 -12.50 -16.13 16.61
N TYR A 218 -12.80 -14.85 16.34
CA TYR A 218 -12.53 -14.25 15.04
C TYR A 218 -11.03 -13.98 14.89
N PRO A 219 -10.40 -14.38 13.77
CA PRO A 219 -9.00 -14.07 13.54
C PRO A 219 -8.76 -12.59 13.29
N LYS A 220 -7.56 -12.14 13.64
CA LYS A 220 -7.01 -10.94 13.01
C LYS A 220 -6.52 -11.35 11.61
N ILE A 221 -6.95 -10.60 10.61
CA ILE A 221 -6.62 -10.86 9.20
C ILE A 221 -5.71 -9.74 8.68
N SER A 222 -4.74 -10.12 7.85
CA SER A 222 -4.03 -9.20 6.97
C SER A 222 -4.11 -9.74 5.56
N LEU A 223 -4.80 -9.03 4.68
CA LEU A 223 -4.88 -9.32 3.26
C LEU A 223 -4.00 -8.34 2.47
N ASP A 224 -3.33 -8.83 1.42
CA ASP A 224 -2.79 -7.99 0.36
C ASP A 224 -2.81 -8.68 -1.01
N VAL A 225 -2.88 -7.90 -2.09
CA VAL A 225 -2.96 -8.39 -3.47
C VAL A 225 -2.17 -7.48 -4.40
N THR A 226 -1.33 -8.06 -5.26
CA THR A 226 -0.55 -7.34 -6.26
C THR A 226 -0.23 -8.28 -7.43
N GLY A 227 -0.42 -7.79 -8.66
CA GLY A 227 -0.28 -8.62 -9.86
C GLY A 227 -1.13 -9.88 -9.78
N SER A 228 -0.50 -11.04 -9.98
CA SER A 228 -1.20 -12.35 -9.96
C SER A 228 -1.23 -13.02 -8.57
N TYR A 229 -0.70 -12.38 -7.53
CA TYR A 229 -0.54 -12.99 -6.21
C TYR A 229 -1.40 -12.32 -5.15
N VAL A 230 -1.92 -13.14 -4.23
CA VAL A 230 -2.67 -12.72 -3.05
C VAL A 230 -2.08 -13.39 -1.82
N GLY A 231 -1.81 -12.60 -0.79
CA GLY A 231 -1.27 -13.06 0.49
C GLY A 231 -2.29 -12.82 1.60
N VAL A 232 -2.49 -13.82 2.45
CA VAL A 232 -3.39 -13.77 3.61
C VAL A 232 -2.65 -14.24 4.84
N ILE A 233 -2.66 -13.42 5.89
CA ILE A 233 -2.32 -13.85 7.25
C ILE A 233 -3.61 -14.06 8.01
N LEU A 234 -3.77 -15.25 8.59
CA LEU A 234 -4.82 -15.57 9.56
C LEU A 234 -4.15 -15.76 10.92
N ASP A 235 -4.31 -14.79 11.80
CA ASP A 235 -3.86 -14.87 13.19
C ASP A 235 -5.00 -15.40 14.05
N CYS A 236 -5.10 -16.73 14.11
CA CYS A 236 -6.02 -17.46 14.99
C CYS A 236 -5.23 -18.14 16.12
N GLU A 237 -5.78 -18.22 17.33
CA GLU A 237 -5.16 -19.05 18.37
C GLU A 237 -5.34 -20.54 18.06
N PRO A 238 -4.31 -21.39 18.24
CA PRO A 238 -3.02 -21.09 18.87
C PRO A 238 -1.89 -20.69 17.90
N TYR A 239 -2.12 -20.61 16.59
CA TYR A 239 -1.05 -20.37 15.62
C TYR A 239 -1.45 -19.41 14.49
N THR A 240 -0.56 -18.47 14.19
CA THR A 240 -0.66 -17.65 12.98
C THR A 240 -0.29 -18.47 11.75
N SER A 241 -1.05 -18.34 10.65
CA SER A 241 -0.73 -18.97 9.37
C SER A 241 -0.70 -17.95 8.22
N ILE A 242 0.30 -18.07 7.34
CA ILE A 242 0.36 -17.33 6.08
C ILE A 242 -0.06 -18.26 4.95
N HIS A 243 -0.90 -17.74 4.08
CA HIS A 243 -1.35 -18.40 2.87
C HIS A 243 -1.07 -17.47 1.69
N LEU A 244 -0.39 -18.00 0.67
CA LEU A 244 -0.03 -17.26 -0.52
C LEU A 244 -0.56 -18.04 -1.73
N PHE A 245 -1.25 -17.34 -2.62
CA PHE A 245 -1.88 -17.95 -3.79
C PHE A 245 -1.59 -17.13 -5.04
N ASN A 246 -1.51 -17.80 -6.17
CA ASN A 246 -1.73 -17.17 -7.46
C ASN A 246 -3.26 -17.17 -7.71
N TRP A 247 -3.90 -16.01 -7.60
CA TRP A 247 -5.37 -15.93 -7.61
C TRP A 247 -5.99 -16.24 -8.99
N LYS A 248 -5.20 -16.08 -10.07
CA LYS A 248 -5.66 -16.40 -11.42
C LYS A 248 -5.77 -17.90 -11.64
N SER A 249 -4.72 -18.64 -11.27
CA SER A 249 -4.67 -20.10 -11.41
C SER A 249 -5.31 -20.87 -10.26
N GLY A 250 -5.46 -20.24 -9.08
CA GLY A 250 -5.82 -20.90 -7.84
C GLY A 250 -4.68 -21.67 -7.17
N SER A 251 -3.47 -21.65 -7.74
CA SER A 251 -2.33 -22.40 -7.22
C SER A 251 -1.79 -21.82 -5.91
N ARG A 252 -1.53 -22.67 -4.92
CA ARG A 252 -0.90 -22.27 -3.66
C ARG A 252 0.61 -22.16 -3.84
N ILE A 253 1.18 -21.08 -3.32
CA ILE A 253 2.62 -20.86 -3.28
C ILE A 253 3.16 -21.44 -1.98
N SER A 254 4.21 -22.25 -2.07
CA SER A 254 4.83 -22.87 -0.90
C SER A 254 5.63 -21.84 -0.10
N LEU A 255 5.51 -21.89 1.22
CA LEU A 255 6.33 -21.10 2.14
C LEU A 255 7.31 -22.03 2.86
N PRO A 256 8.47 -21.53 3.32
CA PRO A 256 9.41 -22.34 4.06
C PRO A 256 8.75 -22.83 5.35
N PRO A 257 8.99 -24.09 5.77
CA PRO A 257 8.45 -24.59 7.02
C PRO A 257 8.96 -23.73 8.17
N ARG A 258 8.06 -23.30 9.05
CA ARG A 258 8.39 -22.57 10.27
C ARG A 258 7.73 -23.21 11.47
N THR A 259 8.38 -23.07 12.62
CA THR A 259 7.82 -23.50 13.89
C THR A 259 6.54 -22.70 14.14
N PRO A 260 5.38 -23.36 14.36
CA PRO A 260 4.13 -22.67 14.62
C PRO A 260 4.25 -21.85 15.91
N HIS A 261 4.08 -20.54 15.81
CA HIS A 261 4.04 -19.64 16.96
C HIS A 261 2.83 -18.70 16.85
N TRP A 262 2.20 -18.43 17.99
CA TRP A 262 1.16 -17.40 18.08
C TRP A 262 1.78 -16.02 17.86
N ARG A 263 1.16 -15.18 17.02
CA ARG A 263 1.57 -13.80 16.71
C ARG A 263 2.95 -13.72 16.08
N LEU A 264 3.36 -14.80 15.40
CA LEU A 264 4.60 -14.78 14.64
C LEU A 264 4.54 -13.66 13.61
N TRP A 265 3.45 -13.60 12.85
CA TRP A 265 3.27 -12.61 11.78
C TRP A 265 2.00 -11.79 11.93
N THR A 266 2.11 -10.49 11.73
CA THR A 266 1.00 -9.57 12.03
C THR A 266 0.53 -8.74 10.85
N SER A 267 1.32 -8.67 9.78
CA SER A 267 0.96 -8.04 8.51
C SER A 267 1.81 -8.55 7.36
N LEU A 268 1.22 -8.58 6.16
CA LEU A 268 1.86 -8.88 4.88
C LEU A 268 1.53 -7.76 3.90
N ASN A 269 2.55 -7.22 3.22
CA ASN A 269 2.35 -6.24 2.15
C ASN A 269 3.30 -6.51 0.98
N PHE A 270 2.78 -6.53 -0.24
CA PHE A 270 3.58 -6.65 -1.44
C PHE A 270 4.38 -5.37 -1.69
N LEU A 271 5.66 -5.55 -1.99
CA LEU A 271 6.58 -4.50 -2.40
C LEU A 271 6.76 -4.48 -3.92
N ASN A 272 6.47 -5.57 -4.60
CA ASN A 272 6.28 -5.72 -6.04
C ASN A 272 5.46 -7.03 -6.27
N PRO A 273 5.20 -7.56 -7.49
CA PRO A 273 4.35 -8.75 -7.62
C PRO A 273 5.01 -9.99 -7.00
N ASP A 274 6.33 -10.07 -7.03
CA ASP A 274 7.11 -11.24 -6.63
C ASP A 274 7.85 -11.07 -5.30
N VAL A 275 7.68 -9.96 -4.58
CA VAL A 275 8.39 -9.61 -3.36
C VAL A 275 7.42 -8.96 -2.40
N PHE A 276 7.41 -9.44 -1.16
CA PHE A 276 6.54 -8.93 -0.12
C PHE A 276 7.28 -8.84 1.21
N ALA A 277 6.84 -7.91 2.05
CA ALA A 277 7.32 -7.72 3.40
C ALA A 277 6.35 -8.38 4.39
N VAL A 278 6.90 -9.08 5.38
CA VAL A 278 6.16 -9.67 6.49
C VAL A 278 6.71 -9.13 7.80
N CYS A 279 5.81 -8.70 8.69
CA CYS A 279 6.18 -8.24 10.02
C CYS A 279 6.23 -9.41 10.99
N ASN A 280 7.42 -9.76 11.48
CA ASN A 280 7.64 -10.80 12.47
C ASN A 280 7.78 -10.16 13.87
N VAL A 281 6.72 -10.25 14.67
CA VAL A 281 6.69 -9.63 16.01
C VAL A 281 7.47 -10.45 17.02
N HIS A 282 7.49 -11.78 16.87
CA HIS A 282 8.18 -12.66 17.80
C HIS A 282 9.69 -12.44 17.78
N ASP A 283 10.28 -12.37 16.57
CA ASP A 283 11.72 -12.20 16.38
C ASP A 283 12.13 -10.73 16.25
N GLU A 284 11.17 -9.80 16.40
CA GLU A 284 11.36 -8.34 16.25
C GLU A 284 12.02 -7.96 14.91
N ARG A 285 11.52 -8.52 13.81
CA ARG A 285 12.12 -8.42 12.47
C ARG A 285 11.10 -8.06 11.40
N LEU A 286 11.56 -7.32 10.39
CA LEU A 286 10.90 -7.19 9.10
C LEU A 286 11.55 -8.18 8.13
N GLU A 287 10.77 -9.13 7.62
CA GLU A 287 11.25 -10.15 6.69
C GLU A 287 10.84 -9.78 5.26
N ILE A 288 11.80 -9.82 4.33
CA ILE A 288 11.54 -9.63 2.90
C ILE A 288 11.56 -10.98 2.23
N MET A 289 10.43 -11.33 1.64
CA MET A 289 10.18 -12.60 1.00
C MET A 289 10.12 -12.39 -0.51
N LYS A 290 10.67 -13.33 -1.28
CA LYS A 290 10.58 -13.34 -2.74
C LYS A 290 9.95 -14.64 -3.23
N ILE A 291 8.99 -14.54 -4.14
CA ILE A 291 8.34 -15.61 -4.86
C ILE A 291 9.21 -15.96 -6.07
N TYR A 292 9.56 -17.24 -6.18
CA TYR A 292 10.23 -17.82 -7.33
C TYR A 292 9.19 -18.61 -8.10
N SER A 293 8.89 -18.15 -9.31
CA SER A 293 7.87 -18.73 -10.19
C SER A 293 8.37 -19.95 -10.96
N GLU A 294 9.49 -20.55 -10.55
CA GLU A 294 10.06 -21.71 -11.25
C GLU A 294 9.12 -22.92 -11.07
N GLU A 295 8.70 -23.49 -12.21
CA GLU A 295 7.89 -24.70 -12.25
C GLU A 295 8.71 -25.92 -11.80
N PRO A 296 8.08 -26.94 -11.19
CA PRO A 296 6.64 -27.16 -11.07
C PRO A 296 5.97 -26.60 -9.81
N HIS A 297 6.74 -26.08 -8.84
CA HIS A 297 6.21 -25.71 -7.53
C HIS A 297 6.70 -24.33 -7.11
N PRO A 298 5.91 -23.27 -7.37
CA PRO A 298 6.31 -21.93 -6.99
C PRO A 298 6.43 -21.85 -5.46
N ALA A 299 7.52 -21.24 -5.02
CA ALA A 299 7.88 -21.13 -3.62
C ALA A 299 8.33 -19.71 -3.29
N ALA A 300 8.09 -19.30 -2.05
CA ALA A 300 8.61 -18.04 -1.53
C ALA A 300 9.74 -18.30 -0.54
N HIS A 301 10.80 -17.50 -0.61
CA HIS A 301 11.96 -17.58 0.29
C HIS A 301 12.25 -16.23 0.92
N CYS A 302 12.76 -16.25 2.17
CA CYS A 302 13.28 -15.04 2.80
C CYS A 302 14.61 -14.69 2.15
N ILE A 303 14.71 -13.47 1.61
CA ILE A 303 15.90 -12.98 0.90
C ILE A 303 16.62 -11.88 1.68
N ALA A 304 15.96 -11.27 2.67
CA ALA A 304 16.56 -10.28 3.55
C ALA A 304 15.74 -10.18 4.84
N THR A 305 16.42 -9.89 5.94
CA THR A 305 15.82 -9.68 7.24
C THR A 305 16.35 -8.37 7.82
N PHE A 306 15.47 -7.52 8.34
CA PHE A 306 15.85 -6.28 9.01
C PHE A 306 15.45 -6.38 10.49
N ALA A 307 16.45 -6.35 11.38
CA ALA A 307 16.18 -6.29 12.81
C ALA A 307 15.60 -4.92 13.16
N LEU A 308 14.58 -4.89 14.01
CA LEU A 308 14.04 -3.63 14.54
C LEU A 308 15.03 -2.95 15.51
N PRO A 309 14.87 -1.65 15.77
CA PRO A 309 15.64 -0.97 16.82
C PRO A 309 15.43 -1.66 18.17
N GLN A 310 16.52 -1.87 18.91
CA GLN A 310 16.45 -2.46 20.24
C GLN A 310 15.52 -1.65 21.15
N LEU A 311 14.56 -2.33 21.76
CA LEU A 311 13.66 -1.72 22.72
C LEU A 311 14.38 -1.53 24.07
N GLY A 312 14.03 -0.47 24.80
CA GLY A 312 14.55 -0.25 26.14
C GLY A 312 14.14 -1.36 27.11
N PRO A 313 14.83 -1.49 28.27
CA PRO A 313 14.47 -2.47 29.29
C PRO A 313 12.98 -2.40 29.64
N TYR A 314 12.35 -3.56 29.86
CA TYR A 314 10.93 -3.72 30.22
C TYR A 314 9.91 -3.34 29.14
N MET A 315 10.36 -2.96 27.95
CA MET A 315 9.50 -2.76 26.79
C MET A 315 9.41 -4.05 25.98
N SER A 316 8.25 -4.30 25.39
CA SER A 316 8.03 -5.39 24.45
C SER A 316 7.26 -4.91 23.23
N LEU A 317 7.58 -5.45 22.07
CA LEU A 317 6.77 -5.26 20.88
C LEU A 317 5.43 -6.01 21.06
N ARG A 318 4.32 -5.28 20.98
CA ARG A 318 2.95 -5.82 21.12
C ARG A 318 2.32 -6.08 19.75
N CYS A 319 2.63 -5.22 18.79
CA CYS A 319 2.20 -5.39 17.41
C CYS A 319 3.16 -4.67 16.48
N MET A 320 3.22 -5.14 15.24
CA MET A 320 3.91 -4.52 14.13
C MET A 320 2.97 -4.61 12.94
N ASN A 321 2.63 -3.49 12.30
CA ASN A 321 1.86 -3.55 11.07
C ASN A 321 2.60 -2.76 10.02
N CYS A 322 2.70 -3.30 8.82
CA CYS A 322 3.09 -2.54 7.65
C CYS A 322 1.88 -2.24 6.77
N SER A 323 1.94 -1.13 6.04
CA SER A 323 0.98 -0.77 5.01
C SER A 323 1.72 -0.13 3.84
N THR A 324 1.38 -0.59 2.64
CA THR A 324 1.69 0.08 1.37
C THR A 324 0.39 0.65 0.83
N SER A 325 0.25 1.97 0.80
CA SER A 325 -0.90 2.64 0.19
C SER A 325 -0.42 3.88 -0.56
N PRO A 326 -0.91 4.14 -1.79
CA PRO A 326 -1.82 3.29 -2.58
C PRO A 326 -1.20 1.93 -2.93
N ASN A 327 -2.04 0.95 -3.28
CA ASN A 327 -1.58 -0.34 -3.81
C ASN A 327 -0.69 -0.11 -5.02
N ILE A 328 0.27 -1.01 -5.21
CA ILE A 328 1.16 -0.97 -6.37
C ILE A 328 0.32 -1.16 -7.63
N THR A 329 0.66 -0.45 -8.71
CA THR A 329 -0.10 -0.51 -9.96
C THR A 329 0.79 -0.79 -11.14
N TYR A 330 1.06 -2.07 -11.42
CA TYR A 330 1.83 -2.52 -12.58
C TYR A 330 1.18 -2.03 -13.88
N GLY A 331 1.87 -1.12 -14.58
CA GLY A 331 1.55 -0.83 -15.97
C GLY A 331 1.54 -2.14 -16.76
N PRO A 332 0.66 -2.31 -17.76
CA PRO A 332 0.49 -3.57 -18.46
C PRO A 332 1.82 -4.00 -19.08
N ALA A 333 2.45 -5.00 -18.47
CA ALA A 333 3.62 -5.65 -19.02
C ALA A 333 3.16 -6.51 -20.21
N GLY A 334 3.02 -5.88 -21.38
CA GLY A 334 2.81 -6.53 -22.69
C GLY A 334 1.62 -7.50 -22.78
N SER A 335 0.53 -7.04 -23.43
CA SER A 335 -0.60 -7.84 -23.97
C SER A 335 -1.22 -8.86 -22.99
N GLU A 336 -2.41 -8.59 -22.43
CA GLU A 336 -3.62 -9.31 -22.89
C GLU A 336 -4.96 -8.70 -22.40
N ALA A 337 -4.96 -7.59 -21.66
CA ALA A 337 -6.20 -6.99 -21.18
C ALA A 337 -6.81 -6.04 -22.22
N GLY A 338 -7.97 -6.41 -22.76
CA GLY A 338 -8.82 -5.55 -23.58
C GLY A 338 -9.20 -4.27 -22.83
N ASN A 339 -8.83 -3.14 -23.41
CA ASN A 339 -9.08 -1.78 -22.91
C ASN A 339 -10.58 -1.44 -22.84
N GLU A 340 -11.13 -1.33 -21.64
CA GLU A 340 -12.39 -0.58 -21.40
C GLU A 340 -12.23 0.60 -20.42
N PHE A 341 -11.09 0.72 -19.72
CA PHE A 341 -10.80 1.88 -18.87
C PHE A 341 -9.66 2.73 -19.47
N GLY A 342 -10.03 3.89 -20.02
CA GLY A 342 -9.16 5.06 -20.29
C GLY A 342 -7.81 4.79 -20.98
N GLN A 343 -7.76 4.94 -22.30
CA GLN A 343 -6.52 4.92 -23.08
C GLN A 343 -5.58 6.08 -22.70
N GLY A 344 -4.65 5.84 -21.77
CA GLY A 344 -3.38 6.55 -21.68
C GLY A 344 -2.35 5.82 -22.55
N SER A 345 -2.05 6.36 -23.73
CA SER A 345 -1.02 5.82 -24.61
C SER A 345 0.37 6.21 -24.11
N ASN A 346 1.11 5.24 -23.57
CA ASN A 346 2.54 4.97 -23.77
C ASN A 346 3.01 4.00 -22.68
N GLY A 347 3.58 2.86 -23.08
CA GLY A 347 4.06 1.79 -22.22
C GLY A 347 5.36 2.13 -21.46
N GLU A 348 5.40 3.28 -20.79
CA GLU A 348 6.41 3.58 -19.79
C GLU A 348 5.91 3.09 -18.43
N CYS A 349 6.75 2.35 -17.70
CA CYS A 349 6.51 2.04 -16.29
C CYS A 349 6.28 3.35 -15.52
N TYR A 350 5.05 3.61 -15.07
CA TYR A 350 4.68 4.80 -14.30
C TYR A 350 5.64 5.03 -13.10
N PRO A 351 6.27 6.21 -12.94
CA PRO A 351 7.23 6.46 -11.85
C PRO A 351 6.65 6.34 -10.42
N LEU A 352 5.32 6.30 -10.27
CA LEU A 352 4.57 6.03 -9.02
C LEU A 352 5.13 4.83 -8.23
N PHE A 353 5.79 3.87 -8.90
CA PHE A 353 6.44 2.74 -8.23
C PHE A 353 7.60 3.14 -7.29
N GLN A 354 8.28 4.26 -7.56
CA GLN A 354 9.50 4.65 -6.84
C GLN A 354 9.22 5.35 -5.51
N GLN A 355 7.97 5.78 -5.27
CA GLN A 355 7.60 6.54 -4.08
C GLN A 355 6.67 5.80 -3.12
N THR A 356 6.30 4.54 -3.39
CA THR A 356 5.51 3.78 -2.41
C THR A 356 6.27 3.74 -1.08
N ILE A 357 5.63 4.26 -0.04
CA ILE A 357 6.15 4.25 1.32
C ILE A 357 5.63 3.00 2.01
N LEU A 358 6.54 2.22 2.59
CA LEU A 358 6.17 1.23 3.59
C LEU A 358 6.07 1.96 4.94
N ASN A 359 4.85 2.13 5.43
CA ASN A 359 4.62 2.63 6.79
C ASN A 359 4.61 1.46 7.76
N VAL A 360 5.60 1.41 8.66
CA VAL A 360 5.70 0.40 9.71
C VAL A 360 5.29 1.02 11.04
N ILE A 361 4.21 0.51 11.63
CA ILE A 361 3.67 0.95 12.91
C ILE A 361 4.00 -0.09 13.97
N LEU A 362 4.77 0.31 14.99
CA LEU A 362 5.10 -0.50 16.14
C LEU A 362 4.24 -0.11 17.34
N GLY A 363 3.51 -1.05 17.92
CA GLY A 363 2.90 -0.90 19.23
C GLY A 363 3.85 -1.41 20.30
N ILE A 364 4.36 -0.53 21.15
CA ILE A 364 5.33 -0.85 22.20
C ILE A 364 4.64 -0.69 23.55
N GLY A 365 4.65 -1.73 24.37
CA GLY A 365 4.07 -1.70 25.72
C GLY A 365 5.12 -1.97 26.78
N ARG A 366 4.86 -1.50 28.00
CA ARG A 366 5.61 -1.94 29.18
C ARG A 366 5.07 -3.29 29.65
N ASN A 367 5.96 -4.19 30.08
CA ASN A 367 5.58 -5.51 30.60
C ASN A 367 4.90 -5.41 31.98
N ASP A 368 5.30 -4.43 32.78
CA ASP A 368 4.81 -4.19 34.13
C ASP A 368 3.55 -3.32 34.20
N LEU A 369 3.15 -2.69 33.09
CA LEU A 369 1.99 -1.81 33.03
C LEU A 369 1.08 -2.19 31.84
N PRO A 370 0.28 -3.27 31.98
CA PRO A 370 -0.68 -3.64 30.95
C PRO A 370 -1.66 -2.49 30.67
N GLY A 371 -1.98 -2.26 29.40
CA GLY A 371 -2.90 -1.23 28.95
C GLY A 371 -2.27 0.11 28.53
N ARG A 372 -0.95 0.30 28.68
CA ARG A 372 -0.25 1.46 28.11
C ARG A 372 0.63 1.04 26.92
N SER A 373 0.11 1.26 25.72
CA SER A 373 0.87 1.13 24.48
C SER A 373 1.27 2.51 23.95
N ARG A 374 2.50 2.62 23.45
CA ARG A 374 2.96 3.72 22.61
C ARG A 374 3.03 3.20 21.18
N TYR A 375 2.66 4.04 20.24
CA TYR A 375 2.85 3.74 18.83
C TYR A 375 4.06 4.50 18.31
N VAL A 376 4.79 3.91 17.37
CA VAL A 376 5.87 4.58 16.63
C VAL A 376 5.68 4.21 15.17
N SER A 377 5.71 5.19 14.27
CA SER A 377 5.58 4.98 12.83
C SER A 377 6.92 5.30 12.15
N PHE A 378 7.34 4.40 11.27
CA PHE A 378 8.50 4.55 10.42
C PHE A 378 8.03 4.55 8.97
N VAL A 379 8.49 5.56 8.23
CA VAL A 379 8.28 5.66 6.79
C VAL A 379 9.56 5.21 6.11
N ILE A 380 9.48 4.13 5.34
CA ILE A 380 10.60 3.57 4.58
C ILE A 380 10.27 3.71 3.10
N ARG A 381 11.22 4.21 2.32
CA ARG A 381 11.09 4.21 0.86
C ARG A 381 11.24 2.79 0.31
N ARG A 382 10.27 2.36 -0.50
CA ARG A 382 10.25 1.02 -1.09
C ARG A 382 11.48 0.73 -1.96
N ASP A 383 11.91 1.66 -2.80
CA ASP A 383 13.07 1.49 -3.68
C ASP A 383 14.34 1.20 -2.87
N GLU A 384 14.53 1.94 -1.77
CA GLU A 384 15.65 1.72 -0.86
C GLU A 384 15.55 0.37 -0.14
N LEU A 385 14.35 -0.04 0.28
CA LEU A 385 14.13 -1.35 0.88
C LEU A 385 14.46 -2.49 -0.10
N LEU A 386 13.99 -2.39 -1.35
CA LEU A 386 14.27 -3.35 -2.41
C LEU A 386 15.77 -3.36 -2.79
N ARG A 387 16.42 -2.19 -2.82
CA ARG A 387 17.87 -2.07 -3.06
C ARG A 387 18.67 -2.77 -1.98
N LEU A 388 18.35 -2.52 -0.71
CA LEU A 388 19.01 -3.16 0.44
C LEU A 388 18.75 -4.67 0.53
N ALA A 389 17.59 -5.13 0.02
CA ALA A 389 17.29 -6.56 -0.13
C ALA A 389 17.98 -7.22 -1.35
N GLY A 390 18.77 -6.47 -2.12
CA GLY A 390 19.50 -6.98 -3.29
C GLY A 390 18.62 -7.18 -4.53
N ILE A 391 17.49 -6.48 -4.63
CA ILE A 391 16.51 -6.63 -5.74
C ILE A 391 16.71 -5.57 -6.83
N VAL A 392 17.15 -4.36 -6.47
CA VAL A 392 17.37 -3.26 -7.43
C VAL A 392 18.84 -3.22 -7.86
N LYS A 393 19.10 -3.09 -9.17
CA LYS A 393 20.44 -2.94 -9.74
C LYS A 393 20.95 -1.50 -9.60
N GLU A 394 22.23 -1.34 -9.30
CA GLU A 394 22.91 -0.06 -9.49
C GLU A 394 23.39 0.16 -10.95
N ASP A 395 23.75 -0.89 -11.73
CA ASP A 395 24.48 -0.68 -13.01
C ASP A 395 24.15 -1.66 -14.18
N GLY A 396 22.89 -1.93 -14.50
CA GLY A 396 22.54 -2.55 -15.79
C GLY A 396 22.78 -4.07 -15.97
N GLU A 397 23.62 -4.75 -15.16
CA GLU A 397 23.75 -6.22 -15.16
C GLU A 397 22.96 -6.91 -14.02
N ARG A 398 22.22 -8.00 -14.29
CA ARG A 398 21.41 -8.73 -13.28
C ARG A 398 22.34 -9.67 -12.50
N ARG A 399 23.00 -9.15 -11.46
CA ARG A 399 23.55 -9.98 -10.39
C ARG A 399 22.76 -9.73 -9.11
N PHE A 400 21.97 -10.73 -8.71
CA PHE A 400 21.29 -10.74 -7.42
C PHE A 400 22.28 -11.22 -6.37
N ILE A 401 22.80 -10.31 -5.55
CA ILE A 401 23.54 -10.67 -4.34
C ILE A 401 22.56 -10.47 -3.19
N HIS A 402 21.88 -11.54 -2.81
CA HIS A 402 21.02 -11.52 -1.64
C HIS A 402 21.89 -11.47 -0.39
N PRO A 403 21.58 -10.60 0.60
CA PRO A 403 22.20 -10.71 1.91
C PRO A 403 21.85 -12.07 2.51
N ASP A 404 22.72 -12.59 3.37
CA ASP A 404 22.40 -13.79 4.15
C ASP A 404 21.16 -13.51 5.03
N PRO A 405 20.03 -14.19 4.81
CA PRO A 405 18.80 -13.94 5.58
C PRO A 405 18.97 -14.25 7.07
N GLU A 406 19.97 -15.06 7.44
CA GLU A 406 20.32 -15.40 8.82
C GLU A 406 21.10 -14.27 9.53
N VAL A 407 21.62 -13.29 8.78
CA VAL A 407 22.34 -12.13 9.33
C VAL A 407 21.47 -10.88 9.15
N PRO A 408 20.68 -10.49 10.18
CA PRO A 408 19.79 -9.35 10.06
C PRO A 408 20.54 -8.07 9.72
N LEU A 409 20.07 -7.39 8.68
CA LEU A 409 20.49 -6.03 8.37
C LEU A 409 20.02 -5.08 9.47
N ARG A 410 20.87 -4.11 9.76
CA ARG A 410 20.59 -3.05 10.73
C ARG A 410 19.49 -2.12 10.22
N TRP A 411 18.49 -1.84 11.06
CA TRP A 411 17.37 -0.93 10.74
C TRP A 411 17.84 0.44 10.25
N GLU A 412 18.95 0.94 10.78
CA GLU A 412 19.48 2.28 10.47
C GLU A 412 19.90 2.39 8.99
N LYS A 413 20.20 1.27 8.32
CA LYS A 413 20.51 1.28 6.89
C LYS A 413 19.33 1.72 6.04
N LEU A 414 18.10 1.51 6.51
CA LEU A 414 16.87 1.93 5.81
C LEU A 414 16.66 3.44 5.79
N ARG A 415 17.44 4.20 6.58
CA ARG A 415 17.28 5.65 6.80
C ARG A 415 15.80 6.02 7.06
N PRO A 416 15.12 5.35 8.00
CA PRO A 416 13.69 5.53 8.18
C PRO A 416 13.39 6.96 8.64
N ILE A 417 12.36 7.56 8.07
CA ILE A 417 11.86 8.85 8.56
C ILE A 417 10.95 8.55 9.76
N ILE A 418 11.39 8.97 10.95
CA ILE A 418 10.62 8.82 12.17
C ILE A 418 9.56 9.91 12.20
N THR A 419 8.29 9.52 12.11
CA THR A 419 7.18 10.44 12.36
C THR A 419 6.79 10.31 13.83
N LYS A 420 6.86 11.40 14.60
CA LYS A 420 6.40 11.37 16.00
C LYS A 420 4.87 11.23 16.00
N SER A 421 4.37 10.08 16.45
CA SER A 421 2.94 9.93 16.69
C SER A 421 2.54 10.58 18.01
N GLY A 422 1.39 11.26 18.03
CA GLY A 422 0.75 11.76 19.25
C GLY A 422 0.38 10.64 20.23
N ARG A 423 -0.07 11.00 21.44
CA ARG A 423 -0.63 10.03 22.40
C ARG A 423 -1.94 9.47 21.81
N TYR A 424 -1.86 8.32 21.13
CA TYR A 424 -3.04 7.56 20.75
C TYR A 424 -3.65 6.98 22.03
N ARG A 425 -4.80 7.49 22.47
CA ARG A 425 -5.66 6.74 23.38
C ARG A 425 -6.38 5.73 22.49
N PRO A 426 -6.13 4.42 22.63
CA PRO A 426 -6.99 3.46 21.95
C PRO A 426 -8.42 3.72 22.43
N THR A 427 -9.29 4.14 21.53
CA THR A 427 -10.72 3.92 21.72
C THR A 427 -10.83 2.41 21.78
N ILE A 428 -10.99 1.88 22.99
CA ILE A 428 -11.44 0.52 23.17
C ILE A 428 -12.82 0.52 22.50
N CYS A 429 -12.91 0.00 21.27
CA CYS A 429 -14.16 -0.58 20.83
C CYS A 429 -14.42 -1.69 21.85
N GLY A 430 -15.23 -1.34 22.85
CA GLY A 430 -15.69 -2.27 23.87
C GLY A 430 -16.34 -3.46 23.18
N HIS A 431 -16.02 -4.63 23.72
CA HIS A 431 -16.75 -5.86 23.51
C HIS A 431 -18.26 -5.66 23.65
#